data_AF-S6CQL8-F1
#
_entry.id   AF-S6CQL8-F1
#
_cell.length_a   1.000
_cell.length_b   1.000
_cell.length_c   1.000
_cell.angle_alpha   90.00
_cell.angle_beta   90.00
_cell.angle_gamma   90.00
#
_symmetry.space_group_name_H-M   'P 1'
#
loop_
_entity.id
_entity.type
_entity.pdbx_description
1 polymer ?
#
loop_
_entity_poly.entity_id
_entity_poly.type
_entity_poly.pdbx_seq_one_letter_code
_entity_poly.pdbx_strand_id
1 'polypeptide(L)'
;HALDPMFNVILLPENVGKRKAQIAAIRRSSGDLVLNVDSDTILASDVIAKLVPKMQDPAVGAAMGQLTASNRSDTWLTRLIDMEYWLACNEERAAQARFGAVMCCCGPCAMYRRSALLSLLDQYESQFFRGKPSDFGEDRHLTILMLKAGFRTEYVPGAIAATVVPDKLGPYLRQQLRWARSTFRDTLLGLRLLPGLDRYLTLDVVGQNLGPLLLALSVLTGLAELALTDTVPWWTGLMIVSMTMIRCTVVAFRARQLRFLCFSLHTFINIFLLL
;
A
#
# COMPACT_ATOMS: atom_id res chain seq x y z
N HIS A 1 0.85 -8.43 -31.70
CA HIS A 1 0.16 -7.94 -30.48
C HIS A 1 -0.21 -6.45 -30.53
N ALA A 2 0.61 -5.52 -31.04
CA ALA A 2 0.27 -4.08 -31.09
C ALA A 2 -0.84 -3.67 -32.10
N LEU A 3 -1.42 -4.63 -32.83
CA LEU A 3 -2.47 -4.43 -33.85
C LEU A 3 -3.79 -5.12 -33.48
N ASP A 4 -3.89 -5.67 -32.27
CA ASP A 4 -5.12 -6.27 -31.78
C ASP A 4 -6.14 -5.15 -31.48
N PRO A 5 -7.34 -5.16 -32.09
CA PRO A 5 -8.34 -4.11 -31.92
C PRO A 5 -8.86 -3.99 -30.48
N MET A 6 -8.63 -4.98 -29.63
CA MET A 6 -8.95 -4.90 -28.19
C MET A 6 -7.99 -4.02 -27.40
N PHE A 7 -6.84 -3.66 -27.97
CA PHE A 7 -5.83 -2.83 -27.31
C PHE A 7 -5.76 -1.45 -27.97
N ASN A 8 -5.89 -0.41 -27.16
CA ASN A 8 -5.63 0.97 -27.58
C ASN A 8 -4.38 1.48 -26.86
N VAL A 9 -3.33 1.79 -27.62
CA VAL A 9 -2.05 2.28 -27.08
C VAL A 9 -1.99 3.79 -27.24
N ILE A 10 -1.83 4.50 -26.12
CA ILE A 10 -1.70 5.95 -26.09
C ILE A 10 -0.23 6.30 -25.84
N LEU A 11 0.47 6.76 -26.88
CA LEU A 11 1.81 7.31 -26.73
C LEU A 11 1.71 8.80 -26.39
N LEU A 12 2.34 9.20 -25.28
CA LEU A 12 2.44 10.61 -24.91
C LEU A 12 3.74 11.20 -25.50
N PRO A 13 3.75 12.50 -25.86
CA PRO A 13 4.91 13.13 -26.51
C PRO A 13 6.19 13.09 -25.67
N GLU A 14 6.05 13.09 -24.34
CA GLU A 14 7.15 13.08 -23.39
C GLU A 14 6.75 12.31 -22.11
N ASN A 15 7.73 12.03 -21.24
CA ASN A 15 7.47 11.41 -19.95
C ASN A 15 6.85 12.44 -18.98
N VAL A 16 5.52 12.36 -18.82
CA VAL A 16 4.73 13.23 -17.93
C VAL A 16 4.45 12.62 -16.54
N GLY A 17 5.02 11.45 -16.24
CA GLY A 17 4.77 10.71 -15.00
C GLY A 17 3.49 9.84 -15.01
N LYS A 18 3.43 8.88 -14.08
CA LYS A 18 2.36 7.85 -13.99
C LYS A 18 0.97 8.47 -13.93
N ARG A 19 0.79 9.46 -13.07
CA ARG A 19 -0.51 10.12 -12.84
C ARG A 19 -1.12 10.70 -14.12
N LYS A 20 -0.36 11.54 -14.85
CA LYS A 20 -0.86 12.20 -16.06
C LYS A 20 -1.13 11.19 -17.17
N ALA A 21 -0.32 10.13 -17.26
CA ALA A 21 -0.58 9.01 -18.16
C ALA A 21 -1.89 8.27 -17.84
N GLN A 22 -2.15 7.99 -16.56
CA GLN A 22 -3.42 7.41 -16.11
C GLN A 22 -4.61 8.31 -16.44
N ILE A 23 -4.52 9.62 -16.20
CA ILE A 23 -5.58 10.59 -16.52
C ILE A 23 -5.89 10.55 -18.03
N ALA A 24 -4.87 10.55 -18.89
CA ALA A 24 -5.05 10.47 -20.33
C ALA A 24 -5.75 9.17 -20.74
N ALA A 25 -5.36 8.03 -20.15
CA ALA A 25 -6.00 6.73 -20.39
C ALA A 25 -7.45 6.69 -19.91
N ILE A 26 -7.73 7.17 -18.69
CA ILE A 26 -9.08 7.20 -18.10
C ILE A 26 -10.02 8.06 -18.95
N ARG A 27 -9.58 9.25 -19.39
CA ARG A 27 -10.39 10.15 -20.23
C ARG A 27 -10.75 9.51 -21.59
N ARG A 28 -9.90 8.66 -22.14
CA ARG A 28 -10.16 7.94 -23.41
C ARG A 28 -10.86 6.60 -23.24
N SER A 29 -10.92 6.06 -22.02
CA SER A 29 -11.63 4.81 -21.72
C SER A 29 -13.15 4.99 -21.84
N SER A 30 -13.88 3.90 -22.15
CA SER A 30 -15.34 3.89 -22.33
C SER A 30 -16.10 2.97 -21.38
N GLY A 31 -15.44 2.04 -20.69
CA GLY A 31 -16.10 1.08 -19.79
C GLY A 31 -16.56 1.70 -18.48
N ASP A 32 -17.62 1.17 -17.86
CA ASP A 32 -18.18 1.68 -16.60
C ASP A 32 -17.22 1.56 -15.40
N LEU A 33 -16.30 0.59 -15.49
CA LEU A 33 -15.28 0.31 -14.50
C LEU A 33 -13.90 0.40 -15.14
N VAL A 34 -12.92 0.92 -14.40
CA VAL A 34 -11.52 1.01 -14.82
C VAL A 34 -10.69 0.16 -13.87
N LEU A 35 -9.99 -0.84 -14.41
CA LEU A 35 -9.01 -1.64 -13.66
C LEU A 35 -7.61 -1.11 -13.94
N ASN A 36 -6.94 -0.62 -12.90
CA ASN A 36 -5.53 -0.26 -12.96
C ASN A 36 -4.66 -1.49 -12.69
N VAL A 37 -3.63 -1.68 -13.52
CA VAL A 37 -2.67 -2.79 -13.46
C VAL A 37 -1.28 -2.22 -13.74
N ASP A 38 -0.32 -2.53 -12.87
CA ASP A 38 1.07 -2.15 -13.09
C ASP A 38 1.72 -3.04 -14.16
N SER A 39 2.70 -2.51 -14.91
CA SER A 39 3.29 -3.20 -16.07
C SER A 39 4.05 -4.49 -15.74
N ASP A 40 4.42 -4.66 -14.47
CA ASP A 40 5.13 -5.83 -13.92
C ASP A 40 4.17 -6.82 -13.23
N THR A 41 2.87 -6.68 -13.47
CA THR A 41 1.82 -7.43 -12.78
C THR A 41 1.06 -8.36 -13.73
N ILE A 42 0.89 -9.60 -13.30
CA ILE A 42 0.07 -10.62 -13.98
C ILE A 42 -1.19 -10.85 -13.14
N LEU A 43 -2.35 -10.68 -13.75
CA LEU A 43 -3.64 -10.95 -13.12
C LEU A 43 -4.01 -12.42 -13.28
N ALA A 44 -4.61 -13.02 -12.24
CA ALA A 44 -5.30 -14.29 -12.42
C ALA A 44 -6.47 -14.13 -13.40
N SER A 45 -6.78 -15.18 -14.18
CA SER A 45 -7.77 -15.12 -15.26
C SER A 45 -9.19 -14.77 -14.80
N ASP A 46 -9.50 -14.96 -13.52
CA ASP A 46 -10.80 -14.69 -12.91
C ASP A 46 -10.85 -13.40 -12.06
N VAL A 47 -9.79 -12.57 -12.07
CA VAL A 47 -9.71 -11.33 -11.28
C VAL A 47 -10.90 -10.41 -11.53
N ILE A 48 -11.23 -10.16 -12.79
CA ILE A 48 -12.34 -9.27 -13.16
C ILE A 48 -13.67 -9.85 -12.66
N ALA A 49 -13.90 -11.16 -12.86
CA ALA A 49 -15.11 -11.84 -12.42
C ALA A 49 -15.30 -11.80 -10.89
N LYS A 50 -14.21 -11.70 -10.12
CA LYS A 50 -14.23 -11.58 -8.66
C LYS A 50 -14.42 -10.13 -8.19
N LEU A 51 -13.85 -9.15 -8.87
CA LEU A 51 -13.95 -7.73 -8.49
C LEU A 51 -15.31 -7.12 -8.85
N VAL A 52 -15.84 -7.43 -10.03
CA VAL A 52 -17.08 -6.84 -10.55
C VAL A 52 -18.29 -7.01 -9.61
N PRO A 53 -18.54 -8.17 -8.97
CA PRO A 53 -19.64 -8.32 -8.03
C PRO A 53 -19.62 -7.30 -6.88
N LYS A 54 -18.43 -6.94 -6.39
CA LYS A 54 -18.29 -5.93 -5.33
C LYS A 54 -18.61 -4.53 -5.85
N MET A 55 -18.28 -4.25 -7.11
CA MET A 55 -18.54 -2.97 -7.78
C MET A 55 -20.00 -2.78 -8.23
N GLN A 56 -20.87 -3.80 -8.11
CA GLN A 56 -22.30 -3.65 -8.39
C GLN A 56 -23.00 -2.73 -7.38
N ASP A 57 -22.48 -2.64 -6.15
CA ASP A 57 -22.99 -1.69 -5.18
C ASP A 57 -22.58 -0.25 -5.57
N PRO A 58 -23.55 0.66 -5.83
CA PRO A 58 -23.25 2.03 -6.23
C PRO A 58 -22.47 2.83 -5.17
N ALA A 59 -22.54 2.44 -3.90
CA ALA A 59 -21.77 3.06 -2.83
C ALA A 59 -20.28 2.69 -2.88
N VAL A 60 -19.89 1.63 -3.61
CA VAL A 60 -18.49 1.26 -3.79
C VAL A 60 -17.89 2.03 -4.97
N GLY A 61 -16.88 2.84 -4.66
CA GLY A 61 -16.12 3.63 -5.64
C GLY A 61 -14.86 2.93 -6.11
N ALA A 62 -14.29 2.05 -5.28
CA ALA A 62 -13.13 1.25 -5.63
C ALA A 62 -13.10 -0.12 -4.91
N ALA A 63 -12.51 -1.12 -5.56
CA ALA A 63 -12.21 -2.41 -4.97
C ALA A 63 -10.82 -2.89 -5.41
N MET A 64 -9.98 -3.32 -4.47
CA MET A 64 -8.66 -3.88 -4.77
C MET A 64 -8.62 -5.39 -4.60
N GLY A 65 -7.72 -6.03 -5.34
CA GLY A 65 -7.43 -7.45 -5.24
C GLY A 65 -6.32 -7.78 -4.24
N GLN A 66 -6.10 -9.07 -4.05
CA GLN A 66 -4.99 -9.61 -3.28
C GLN A 66 -3.68 -9.56 -4.07
N LEU A 67 -2.62 -9.05 -3.45
CA LEU A 67 -1.30 -8.98 -4.05
C LEU A 67 -0.41 -10.15 -3.61
N THR A 68 0.40 -10.65 -4.52
CA THR A 68 1.43 -11.66 -4.27
C THR A 68 2.70 -11.31 -5.02
N ALA A 69 3.87 -11.68 -4.49
CA ALA A 69 5.11 -11.52 -5.22
C ALA A 69 5.30 -12.69 -6.20
N SER A 70 5.44 -12.39 -7.49
CA SER A 70 5.62 -13.40 -8.55
C SER A 70 6.97 -14.11 -8.43
N ASN A 71 8.01 -13.36 -8.11
CA ASN A 71 9.39 -13.81 -7.88
C ASN A 71 9.70 -14.12 -6.40
N ARG A 72 8.68 -14.44 -5.60
CA ARG A 72 8.83 -14.72 -4.16
C ARG A 72 9.76 -15.87 -3.83
N SER A 73 10.06 -16.77 -4.77
CA SER A 73 10.92 -17.94 -4.53
C SER A 73 12.39 -17.68 -4.83
N ASP A 74 12.71 -16.56 -5.49
CA ASP A 74 14.01 -16.34 -6.12
C ASP A 74 15.12 -16.08 -5.09
N THR A 75 14.83 -15.31 -4.03
CA THR A 75 15.83 -14.95 -3.01
C THR A 75 15.21 -14.97 -1.61
N TRP A 76 16.04 -14.84 -0.57
CA TRP A 76 15.53 -14.65 0.79
C TRP A 76 14.82 -13.29 0.95
N LEU A 77 15.27 -12.27 0.21
CA LEU A 77 14.69 -10.94 0.24
C LEU A 77 13.31 -10.92 -0.42
N THR A 78 13.15 -11.51 -1.61
CA THR A 78 11.84 -11.59 -2.28
C THR A 78 10.82 -12.39 -1.47
N ARG A 79 11.25 -13.44 -0.74
CA ARG A 79 10.42 -14.15 0.25
C ARG A 79 9.97 -13.24 1.39
N LEU A 80 10.88 -12.41 1.92
CA LEU A 80 10.58 -11.46 2.99
C LEU A 80 9.59 -10.39 2.52
N ILE A 81 9.76 -9.88 1.30
CA ILE A 81 8.87 -8.88 0.70
C ILE A 81 7.48 -9.46 0.42
N ASP A 82 7.36 -10.73 0.00
CA ASP A 82 6.06 -11.42 -0.14
C ASP A 82 5.27 -11.41 1.19
N MET A 83 5.96 -11.66 2.30
CA MET A 83 5.36 -11.60 3.64
C MET A 83 4.93 -10.18 4.02
N GLU A 84 5.75 -9.18 3.67
CA GLU A 84 5.40 -7.78 3.89
C GLU A 84 4.17 -7.35 3.07
N TYR A 85 4.12 -7.71 1.79
CA TYR A 85 2.97 -7.45 0.91
C TYR A 85 1.72 -8.11 1.48
N TRP A 86 1.83 -9.34 1.97
CA TRP A 86 0.70 -10.01 2.62
C TRP A 86 0.18 -9.24 3.84
N LEU A 87 1.07 -8.66 4.65
CA LEU A 87 0.67 -7.85 5.80
C LEU A 87 0.07 -6.49 5.39
N ALA A 88 0.82 -5.71 4.60
CA ALA A 88 0.51 -4.30 4.32
C ALA A 88 -0.51 -4.08 3.19
N CYS A 89 -0.56 -5.00 2.23
CA CYS A 89 -1.42 -4.90 1.05
C CYS A 89 -2.62 -5.86 1.09
N ASN A 90 -2.60 -6.89 1.94
CA ASN A 90 -3.71 -7.85 2.05
C ASN A 90 -4.41 -7.79 3.41
N GLU A 91 -3.78 -8.24 4.48
CA GLU A 91 -4.45 -8.34 5.79
C GLU A 91 -4.92 -6.99 6.34
N GLU A 92 -4.06 -5.97 6.28
CA GLU A 92 -4.44 -4.63 6.71
C GLU A 92 -5.61 -4.08 5.88
N ARG A 93 -5.58 -4.30 4.56
CA ARG A 93 -6.64 -3.86 3.64
C ARG A 93 -7.93 -4.64 3.87
N ALA A 94 -7.84 -5.94 4.15
CA ALA A 94 -8.97 -6.77 4.52
C ALA A 94 -9.62 -6.30 5.83
N ALA A 95 -8.81 -5.92 6.83
CA ALA A 95 -9.31 -5.36 8.08
C ALA A 95 -10.00 -4.00 7.87
N GLN A 96 -9.37 -3.10 7.11
CA GLN A 96 -9.93 -1.80 6.74
C GLN A 96 -11.23 -1.92 5.93
N ALA A 97 -11.30 -2.87 5.00
CA ALA A 97 -12.49 -3.12 4.18
C ALA A 97 -13.73 -3.54 5.00
N ARG A 98 -13.56 -4.14 6.19
CA ARG A 98 -14.69 -4.43 7.09
C ARG A 98 -15.44 -3.18 7.51
N PHE A 99 -14.78 -2.03 7.44
CA PHE A 99 -15.32 -0.71 7.75
C PHE A 99 -15.55 0.12 6.49
N GLY A 100 -15.53 -0.50 5.30
CA GLY A 100 -15.81 0.13 4.01
C GLY A 100 -14.76 1.14 3.56
N ALA A 101 -13.56 1.15 4.15
CA ALA A 101 -12.54 2.14 3.85
C ALA A 101 -11.13 1.58 3.85
N VAL A 102 -10.82 0.78 2.83
CA VAL A 102 -9.43 0.53 2.43
C VAL A 102 -8.72 1.86 2.23
N MET A 103 -7.65 2.12 2.98
CA MET A 103 -6.96 3.42 2.97
C MET A 103 -5.96 3.57 1.81
N CYS A 104 -5.71 2.51 1.06
CA CYS A 104 -4.90 2.50 -0.16
C CYS A 104 -5.27 1.28 -1.02
N CYS A 105 -6.03 1.49 -2.09
CA CYS A 105 -6.22 0.48 -3.13
C CYS A 105 -4.94 0.39 -3.96
N CYS A 106 -4.13 -0.66 -3.74
CA CYS A 106 -2.80 -0.75 -4.34
C CYS A 106 -2.83 -0.83 -5.88
N GLY A 107 -1.90 -0.11 -6.53
CA GLY A 107 -1.80 0.05 -7.98
C GLY A 107 -1.82 -1.22 -8.82
N PRO A 108 -1.18 -2.34 -8.41
CA PRO A 108 -1.14 -3.56 -9.22
C PRO A 108 -2.50 -4.17 -9.54
N CYS A 109 -3.52 -3.94 -8.69
CA CYS A 109 -4.86 -4.50 -8.90
C CYS A 109 -5.92 -3.69 -8.15
N ALA A 110 -6.36 -2.59 -8.76
CA ALA A 110 -7.41 -1.75 -8.22
C ALA A 110 -8.44 -1.39 -9.30
N MET A 111 -9.69 -1.81 -9.09
CA MET A 111 -10.83 -1.47 -9.92
C MET A 111 -11.56 -0.28 -9.35
N TYR A 112 -11.95 0.66 -10.20
CA TYR A 112 -12.62 1.90 -9.82
C TYR A 112 -13.87 2.11 -10.66
N ARG A 113 -14.86 2.76 -10.06
CA ARG A 113 -16.04 3.25 -10.77
C ARG A 113 -15.63 4.44 -11.64
N ARG A 114 -15.79 4.33 -12.96
CA ARG A 114 -15.30 5.35 -13.90
C ARG A 114 -15.98 6.71 -13.69
N SER A 115 -17.29 6.73 -13.46
CA SER A 115 -18.03 7.98 -13.23
C SER A 115 -17.51 8.76 -12.03
N ALA A 116 -17.19 8.06 -10.93
CA ALA A 116 -16.56 8.64 -9.75
C ALA A 116 -15.11 9.07 -10.01
N LEU A 117 -14.33 8.28 -10.78
CA LEU A 117 -12.97 8.69 -11.16
C LEU A 117 -12.97 9.99 -11.95
N LEU A 118 -13.85 10.10 -12.95
CA LEU A 118 -13.93 11.27 -13.83
C LEU A 118 -14.20 12.56 -13.06
N SER A 119 -15.07 12.53 -12.04
CA SER A 119 -15.35 13.71 -11.21
C SER A 119 -14.19 14.10 -10.27
N LEU A 120 -13.20 13.21 -10.10
CA LEU A 120 -12.06 13.41 -9.21
C LEU A 120 -10.74 13.69 -9.96
N LEU A 121 -10.70 13.60 -11.30
CA LEU A 121 -9.45 13.70 -12.05
C LEU A 121 -8.72 15.03 -11.85
N ASP A 122 -9.44 16.14 -11.72
CA ASP A 122 -8.81 17.46 -11.53
C ASP A 122 -8.12 17.55 -10.16
N GLN A 123 -8.75 17.03 -9.10
CA GLN A 123 -8.16 16.92 -7.76
C GLN A 123 -7.04 15.88 -7.69
N TYR A 124 -7.16 14.82 -8.50
CA TYR A 124 -6.15 13.80 -8.62
C TYR A 124 -4.89 14.41 -9.24
N GLU A 125 -5.02 15.12 -10.36
CA GLU A 125 -3.93 15.80 -11.06
C GLU A 125 -3.22 16.83 -10.18
N SER A 126 -4.01 17.68 -9.52
CA SER A 126 -3.55 18.82 -8.72
C SER A 126 -3.16 18.47 -7.28
N GLN A 127 -2.54 17.31 -7.04
CA GLN A 127 -2.05 16.99 -5.70
C GLN A 127 -0.83 17.86 -5.32
N PHE A 128 -1.01 18.73 -4.34
CA PHE A 128 0.06 19.52 -3.73
C PHE A 128 0.35 19.07 -2.30
N PHE A 129 1.62 19.12 -1.93
CA PHE A 129 2.05 19.00 -0.54
C PHE A 129 3.09 20.07 -0.23
N ARG A 130 2.83 20.88 0.80
CA ARG A 130 3.69 22.01 1.20
C ARG A 130 4.06 22.93 0.03
N GLY A 131 3.08 23.21 -0.84
CA GLY A 131 3.24 24.11 -2.00
C GLY A 131 3.94 23.50 -3.21
N LYS A 132 4.31 22.21 -3.18
CA LYS A 132 4.95 21.53 -4.32
C LYS A 132 4.05 20.44 -4.89
N PRO A 133 4.01 20.26 -6.23
CA PRO A 133 3.38 19.10 -6.84
C PRO A 133 3.97 17.81 -6.29
N SER A 134 3.10 16.85 -6.03
CA SER A 134 3.45 15.55 -5.47
C SER A 134 3.43 14.49 -6.57
N ASP A 135 4.52 13.77 -6.78
CA ASP A 135 4.76 12.84 -7.90
C ASP A 135 4.81 11.35 -7.49
N PHE A 136 4.48 11.02 -6.25
CA PHE A 136 4.42 9.64 -5.74
C PHE A 136 3.17 9.39 -4.89
N GLY A 137 2.78 8.12 -4.71
CA GLY A 137 1.67 7.74 -3.83
C GLY A 137 0.30 7.99 -4.44
N GLU A 138 0.21 7.87 -5.75
CA GLU A 138 -0.97 8.04 -6.58
C GLU A 138 -2.15 7.18 -6.12
N ASP A 139 -1.89 5.91 -5.85
CA ASP A 139 -2.87 4.91 -5.44
C ASP A 139 -3.59 5.32 -4.15
N ARG A 140 -2.80 5.73 -3.14
CA ARG A 140 -3.31 6.20 -1.84
C ARG A 140 -4.08 7.50 -1.98
N HIS A 141 -3.55 8.46 -2.74
CA HIS A 141 -4.24 9.74 -3.00
C HIS A 141 -5.60 9.52 -3.65
N LEU A 142 -5.66 8.71 -4.71
CA LEU A 142 -6.90 8.40 -5.41
C LEU A 142 -7.92 7.70 -4.50
N THR A 143 -7.44 6.79 -3.64
CA THR A 143 -8.26 6.12 -2.64
C THR A 143 -8.84 7.10 -1.62
N ILE A 144 -8.05 8.04 -1.14
CA ILE A 144 -8.52 9.10 -0.21
C ILE A 144 -9.53 10.01 -0.89
N LEU A 145 -9.33 10.36 -2.17
CA LEU A 145 -10.29 11.16 -2.92
C LEU A 145 -11.64 10.43 -3.05
N MET A 146 -11.63 9.12 -3.33
CA MET A 146 -12.85 8.29 -3.37
C MET A 146 -13.59 8.31 -2.04
N LEU A 147 -12.87 8.10 -0.93
CA LEU A 147 -13.45 8.15 0.42
C LEU A 147 -14.00 9.54 0.76
N LYS A 148 -13.28 10.62 0.41
CA LYS A 148 -13.74 12.01 0.60
C LYS A 148 -14.97 12.34 -0.24
N ALA A 149 -15.14 11.71 -1.39
CA ALA A 149 -16.33 11.82 -2.22
C ALA A 149 -17.52 11.00 -1.70
N GLY A 150 -17.37 10.32 -0.56
CA GLY A 150 -18.44 9.56 0.10
C GLY A 150 -18.58 8.11 -0.39
N PHE A 151 -17.66 7.64 -1.23
CA PHE A 151 -17.66 6.24 -1.67
C PHE A 151 -16.94 5.34 -0.67
N ARG A 152 -17.33 4.07 -0.64
CA ARG A 152 -16.59 3.00 0.03
C ARG A 152 -15.47 2.46 -0.85
N THR A 153 -14.42 1.99 -0.20
CA THR A 153 -13.29 1.31 -0.83
C THR A 153 -13.10 -0.06 -0.20
N GLU A 154 -13.04 -1.09 -1.04
CA GLU A 154 -13.22 -2.48 -0.64
C GLU A 154 -12.00 -3.35 -0.98
N TYR A 155 -11.87 -4.48 -0.29
CA TYR A 155 -10.88 -5.50 -0.54
C TYR A 155 -11.57 -6.81 -0.94
N VAL A 156 -11.13 -7.42 -2.04
CA VAL A 156 -11.69 -8.67 -2.55
C VAL A 156 -10.66 -9.79 -2.43
N PRO A 157 -10.76 -10.64 -1.38
CA PRO A 157 -9.88 -11.79 -1.26
C PRO A 157 -10.07 -12.73 -2.45
N GLY A 158 -8.97 -13.31 -2.93
CA GLY A 158 -8.98 -14.24 -4.07
C GLY A 158 -8.97 -13.60 -5.46
N ALA A 159 -9.18 -12.28 -5.60
CA ALA A 159 -8.86 -11.56 -6.83
C ALA A 159 -7.33 -11.33 -6.88
N ILE A 160 -6.58 -12.33 -7.34
CA ILE A 160 -5.12 -12.38 -7.18
C ILE A 160 -4.39 -11.66 -8.31
N ALA A 161 -3.46 -10.79 -7.95
CA ALA A 161 -2.48 -10.18 -8.84
C ALA A 161 -1.07 -10.51 -8.36
N ALA A 162 -0.24 -11.02 -9.27
CA ALA A 162 1.15 -11.37 -9.02
C ALA A 162 2.06 -10.30 -9.63
N THR A 163 2.75 -9.54 -8.79
CA THR A 163 3.65 -8.44 -9.20
C THR A 163 5.09 -8.79 -8.89
N VAL A 164 6.04 -8.29 -9.69
CA VAL A 164 7.47 -8.46 -9.43
C VAL A 164 7.88 -7.55 -8.28
N VAL A 165 8.62 -8.09 -7.30
CA VAL A 165 9.20 -7.30 -6.20
C VAL A 165 10.73 -7.20 -6.35
N PRO A 166 11.37 -6.16 -5.75
CA PRO A 166 12.82 -6.03 -5.80
C PRO A 166 13.57 -7.27 -5.28
N ASP A 167 14.62 -7.66 -5.98
CA ASP A 167 15.52 -8.77 -5.62
C ASP A 167 16.79 -8.31 -4.87
N LYS A 168 17.00 -6.98 -4.80
CA LYS A 168 18.16 -6.33 -4.17
C LYS A 168 17.73 -5.34 -3.11
N LEU A 169 18.55 -5.21 -2.07
CA LEU A 169 18.27 -4.35 -0.93
C LEU A 169 18.15 -2.86 -1.34
N GLY A 170 19.06 -2.33 -2.16
CA GLY A 170 19.03 -0.92 -2.57
C GLY A 170 17.71 -0.45 -3.20
N PRO A 171 17.19 -1.10 -4.26
CA PRO A 171 15.87 -0.80 -4.81
C PRO A 171 14.73 -0.98 -3.82
N TYR A 172 14.77 -2.03 -2.99
CA TYR A 172 13.79 -2.26 -1.93
C TYR A 172 13.74 -1.12 -0.90
N LEU A 173 14.88 -0.65 -0.40
CA LEU A 173 14.96 0.46 0.54
C LEU A 173 14.39 1.76 -0.07
N ARG A 174 14.68 2.03 -1.35
CA ARG A 174 14.09 3.18 -2.07
C ARG A 174 12.57 3.07 -2.19
N GLN A 175 12.04 1.87 -2.39
CA GLN A 175 10.60 1.63 -2.40
C GLN A 175 9.99 1.89 -1.02
N GLN A 176 10.57 1.34 0.05
CA GLN A 176 10.11 1.53 1.42
C GLN A 176 10.09 3.01 1.84
N LEU A 177 11.16 3.75 1.54
CA LEU A 177 11.21 5.20 1.80
C LEU A 177 10.10 5.95 1.06
N ARG A 178 9.79 5.56 -0.18
CA ARG A 178 8.71 6.17 -0.96
C ARG A 178 7.34 5.89 -0.34
N TRP A 179 7.11 4.65 0.12
CA TRP A 179 5.89 4.23 0.79
C TRP A 179 5.69 4.91 2.13
N ALA A 180 6.75 5.02 2.94
CA ALA A 180 6.73 5.77 4.20
C ALA A 180 6.38 7.24 3.96
N ARG A 181 7.07 7.90 3.01
CA ARG A 181 6.79 9.31 2.65
C ARG A 181 5.35 9.52 2.18
N SER A 182 4.82 8.63 1.33
CA SER A 182 3.42 8.70 0.88
C SER A 182 2.47 8.52 2.06
N THR A 183 2.72 7.55 2.95
CA THR A 183 1.86 7.27 4.09
C THR A 183 1.76 8.49 5.01
N PHE A 184 2.89 9.07 5.45
CA PHE A 184 2.87 10.27 6.29
C PHE A 184 2.15 11.46 5.64
N ARG A 185 2.47 11.72 4.37
CA ARG A 185 1.86 12.82 3.59
C ARG A 185 0.35 12.65 3.48
N ASP A 186 -0.08 11.48 3.06
CA ASP A 186 -1.48 11.20 2.74
C ASP A 186 -2.31 11.03 4.02
N THR A 187 -1.72 10.54 5.12
CA THR A 187 -2.33 10.65 6.44
C THR A 187 -2.61 12.11 6.78
N LEU A 188 -1.65 13.01 6.60
CA LEU A 188 -1.84 14.45 6.87
C LEU A 188 -2.93 15.06 5.98
N LEU A 189 -2.94 14.75 4.68
CA LEU A 189 -3.98 15.20 3.75
C LEU A 189 -5.36 14.58 4.04
N GLY A 190 -5.38 13.39 4.64
CA GLY A 190 -6.55 12.62 5.02
C GLY A 190 -7.05 12.87 6.43
N LEU A 191 -6.38 13.67 7.26
CA LEU A 191 -6.75 13.83 8.69
C LEU A 191 -8.22 14.23 8.89
N ARG A 192 -8.73 15.12 8.03
CA ARG A 192 -10.13 15.59 8.12
C ARG A 192 -11.17 14.52 7.73
N LEU A 193 -10.74 13.46 7.06
CA LEU A 193 -11.60 12.32 6.71
C LEU A 193 -11.81 11.39 7.91
N LEU A 194 -10.81 11.24 8.78
CA LEU A 194 -10.80 10.24 9.86
C LEU A 194 -12.02 10.32 10.82
N PRO A 195 -12.49 11.51 11.25
CA PRO A 195 -13.67 11.59 12.12
C PRO A 195 -14.97 11.09 11.47
N GLY A 196 -15.05 11.08 10.14
CA GLY A 196 -16.18 10.54 9.38
C GLY A 196 -16.07 9.04 9.08
N LEU A 197 -14.96 8.40 9.45
CA LEU A 197 -14.72 6.97 9.29
C LEU A 197 -14.88 6.25 10.63
N ASP A 198 -14.87 4.91 10.58
CA ASP A 198 -14.89 4.09 11.80
C ASP A 198 -13.67 4.36 12.69
N ARG A 199 -13.86 4.30 14.01
CA ARG A 199 -12.81 4.55 15.01
C ARG A 199 -11.64 3.58 14.88
N TYR A 200 -11.88 2.35 14.41
CA TYR A 200 -10.84 1.39 14.10
C TYR A 200 -9.84 1.96 13.09
N LEU A 201 -10.32 2.66 12.05
CA LEU A 201 -9.47 3.21 10.99
C LEU A 201 -8.62 4.36 11.52
N THR A 202 -9.15 5.15 12.46
CA THR A 202 -8.36 6.17 13.15
C THR A 202 -7.26 5.52 13.97
N LEU A 203 -7.56 4.47 14.74
CA LEU A 203 -6.57 3.73 15.53
C LEU A 203 -5.49 3.10 14.63
N ASP A 204 -5.90 2.50 13.52
CA ASP A 204 -5.00 1.90 12.53
C ASP A 204 -4.05 2.94 11.93
N VAL A 205 -4.57 4.08 11.47
CA VAL A 205 -3.75 5.19 10.95
C VAL A 205 -2.79 5.75 12.01
N VAL A 206 -3.25 5.92 13.25
CA VAL A 206 -2.39 6.35 14.36
C VAL A 206 -1.28 5.32 14.61
N GLY A 207 -1.62 4.03 14.66
CA GLY A 207 -0.65 2.95 14.87
C GLY A 207 0.40 2.89 13.76
N GLN A 208 -0.01 3.03 12.50
CA GLN A 208 0.90 3.03 11.34
C GLN A 208 1.90 4.20 11.34
N ASN A 209 1.50 5.36 11.86
CA ASN A 209 2.37 6.54 11.92
C ASN A 209 3.20 6.57 13.21
N LEU A 210 2.62 6.21 14.35
CA LEU A 210 3.28 6.30 15.65
C LEU A 210 4.25 5.13 15.88
N GLY A 211 3.94 3.92 15.40
CA GLY A 211 4.76 2.73 15.57
C GLY A 211 6.22 2.92 15.10
N PRO A 212 6.45 3.34 13.83
CA PRO A 212 7.80 3.61 13.33
C PRO A 212 8.52 4.72 14.10
N LEU A 213 7.81 5.77 14.54
CA LEU A 213 8.38 6.87 15.33
C LEU A 213 8.82 6.40 16.72
N LEU A 214 8.01 5.58 17.39
CA LEU A 214 8.35 4.99 18.69
C LEU A 214 9.52 4.01 18.58
N LEU A 215 9.59 3.23 17.49
CA LEU A 215 10.73 2.36 17.21
C LEU A 215 12.00 3.20 17.01
N ALA A 216 11.95 4.24 16.18
CA ALA A 216 13.08 5.15 15.96
C ALA A 216 13.54 5.79 17.27
N LEU A 217 12.61 6.31 18.07
CA LEU A 217 12.91 6.89 19.39
C LEU A 217 13.58 5.87 20.31
N SER A 218 13.05 4.64 20.37
CA SER A 218 13.60 3.56 21.20
C SER A 218 15.04 3.21 20.80
N VAL A 219 15.31 3.13 19.50
CA VAL A 219 16.67 2.88 18.98
C VAL A 219 17.61 4.04 19.32
N LEU A 220 17.18 5.28 19.11
CA LEU A 220 17.98 6.47 19.43
C LEU A 220 18.30 6.57 20.93
N THR A 221 17.32 6.30 21.80
CA THR A 221 17.55 6.27 23.25
C THR A 221 18.50 5.16 23.65
N GLY A 222 18.40 3.98 23.03
CA GLY A 222 19.34 2.88 23.29
C GLY A 222 20.77 3.19 22.83
N LEU A 223 20.94 3.84 21.67
CA LEU A 223 22.25 4.30 21.21
C LEU A 223 22.82 5.40 22.11
N ALA A 224 21.97 6.31 22.60
CA ALA A 224 22.38 7.35 23.53
C ALA A 224 22.81 6.79 24.88
N GLU A 225 22.09 5.79 25.42
CA GLU A 225 22.49 5.06 26.63
C GLU A 225 23.88 4.45 26.42
N LEU A 226 24.05 3.65 25.36
CA LEU A 226 25.34 3.02 25.05
C LEU A 226 26.49 4.04 24.96
N ALA A 227 26.25 5.18 24.32
CA ALA A 227 27.28 6.21 24.11
C ALA A 227 27.60 7.03 25.38
N LEU A 228 26.67 7.16 26.32
CA LEU A 228 26.83 7.98 27.52
C LEU A 228 27.30 7.18 28.74
N THR A 229 26.93 5.89 28.82
CA THR A 229 27.20 5.06 30.01
C THR A 229 28.09 3.87 29.72
N ASP A 230 28.46 3.63 28.46
CA ASP A 230 29.18 2.41 27.99
C ASP A 230 28.47 1.10 28.39
N THR A 231 27.17 1.16 28.71
CA THR A 231 26.34 -0.01 29.05
C THR A 231 25.45 -0.41 27.89
N VAL A 232 25.33 -1.72 27.66
CA VAL A 232 24.45 -2.23 26.61
C VAL A 232 22.98 -2.03 27.02
N PRO A 233 22.13 -1.43 26.16
CA PRO A 233 20.72 -1.13 26.47
C PRO A 233 19.83 -2.38 26.38
N TRP A 234 20.03 -3.33 27.31
CA TRP A 234 19.39 -4.65 27.27
C TRP A 234 17.86 -4.59 27.29
N TRP A 235 17.28 -3.66 28.05
CA TRP A 235 15.81 -3.50 28.14
C TRP A 235 15.21 -3.05 26.82
N THR A 236 15.84 -2.08 26.15
CA THR A 236 15.45 -1.60 24.83
C THR A 236 15.52 -2.73 23.81
N GLY A 237 16.64 -3.48 23.78
CA GLY A 237 16.80 -4.65 22.91
C GLY A 237 15.74 -5.72 23.17
N LEU A 238 15.52 -6.08 24.44
CA LEU A 238 14.53 -7.08 24.83
C LEU A 238 13.11 -6.66 24.45
N MET A 239 12.76 -5.38 24.62
CA MET A 239 11.45 -4.85 24.25
C MET A 239 11.21 -4.94 22.74
N ILE A 240 12.17 -4.51 21.92
CA ILE A 240 12.08 -4.57 20.45
C ILE A 240 11.93 -6.02 19.98
N VAL A 241 12.75 -6.93 20.52
CA VAL A 241 12.68 -8.36 20.19
C VAL A 241 11.33 -8.94 20.61
N SER A 242 10.88 -8.67 21.84
CA SER A 242 9.62 -9.20 22.37
C SER A 242 8.41 -8.73 21.55
N MET A 243 8.32 -7.42 21.26
CA MET A 243 7.25 -6.85 20.43
C MET A 243 7.28 -7.43 19.01
N THR A 244 8.47 -7.59 18.43
CA THR A 244 8.64 -8.20 17.10
C THR A 244 8.16 -9.65 17.10
N MET A 245 8.54 -10.44 18.11
CA MET A 245 8.14 -11.84 18.22
C MET A 245 6.64 -12.00 18.46
N ILE A 246 6.04 -11.16 19.30
CA ILE A 246 4.58 -11.15 19.50
C ILE A 246 3.88 -10.85 18.18
N ARG A 247 4.29 -9.79 17.46
CA ARG A 247 3.73 -9.45 16.15
C ARG A 247 3.85 -10.62 15.17
N CYS A 248 5.04 -11.19 15.02
CA CYS A 248 5.28 -12.29 14.09
C CYS A 248 4.50 -13.55 14.46
N THR A 249 4.31 -13.83 15.76
CA THR A 249 3.52 -14.96 16.26
C THR A 249 2.04 -14.78 15.96
N VAL A 250 1.48 -13.60 16.25
CA VAL A 250 0.08 -13.26 15.92
C VAL A 250 -0.15 -13.41 14.42
N VAL A 251 0.76 -12.88 13.61
CA VAL A 251 0.69 -12.99 12.15
C VAL A 251 0.76 -14.44 11.70
N ALA A 252 1.70 -15.23 12.21
CA ALA A 252 1.84 -16.65 11.85
C ALA A 252 0.57 -17.43 12.19
N PHE A 253 -0.07 -17.13 13.32
CA PHE A 253 -1.34 -17.73 13.73
C PHE A 253 -2.50 -17.30 12.79
N ARG A 254 -2.63 -16.01 12.48
CA ARG A 254 -3.69 -15.52 11.58
C ARG A 254 -3.53 -16.03 10.15
N ALA A 255 -2.30 -16.02 9.64
CA ALA A 255 -1.96 -16.54 8.32
C ALA A 255 -2.03 -18.08 8.23
N ARG A 256 -2.03 -18.77 9.38
CA ARG A 256 -1.83 -20.22 9.49
C ARG A 256 -0.56 -20.70 8.79
N GLN A 257 0.51 -19.92 8.90
CA GLN A 257 1.77 -20.16 8.20
C GLN A 257 2.96 -19.78 9.08
N LEU A 258 3.79 -20.78 9.43
CA LEU A 258 4.96 -20.57 10.29
C LEU A 258 6.04 -19.69 9.66
N ARG A 259 6.06 -19.53 8.33
CA ARG A 259 7.05 -18.69 7.62
C ARG A 259 7.07 -17.24 8.14
N PHE A 260 5.96 -16.75 8.67
CA PHE A 260 5.87 -15.40 9.24
C PHE A 260 6.68 -15.21 10.52
N LEU A 261 7.16 -16.27 11.18
CA LEU A 261 8.14 -16.13 12.26
C LEU A 261 9.47 -15.55 11.73
N CYS A 262 9.85 -15.90 10.50
CA CYS A 262 11.03 -15.31 9.83
C CYS A 262 10.83 -13.85 9.43
N PHE A 263 9.59 -13.32 9.49
CA PHE A 263 9.32 -11.89 9.25
C PHE A 263 9.96 -10.99 10.32
N SER A 264 10.39 -11.55 11.46
CA SER A 264 11.22 -10.85 12.45
C SER A 264 12.49 -10.23 11.86
N LEU A 265 13.03 -10.81 10.78
CA LEU A 265 14.17 -10.26 10.03
C LEU A 265 13.85 -8.90 9.37
N HIS A 266 12.58 -8.63 9.08
CA HIS A 266 12.13 -7.35 8.51
C HIS A 266 12.36 -6.19 9.48
N THR A 267 12.21 -6.42 10.80
CA THR A 267 12.44 -5.38 11.82
C THR A 267 13.86 -4.81 11.73
N PHE A 268 14.87 -5.65 11.50
CA PHE A 268 16.24 -5.18 11.34
C PHE A 268 16.38 -4.22 10.15
N ILE A 269 15.76 -4.56 9.01
CA ILE A 269 15.78 -3.70 7.82
C ILE A 269 15.09 -2.36 8.11
N ASN A 270 13.98 -2.36 8.85
CA ASN A 270 13.33 -1.11 9.25
C ASN A 270 14.20 -0.26 10.18
N ILE A 271 14.91 -0.88 11.12
CA ILE A 271 15.83 -0.14 12.01
C ILE A 271 16.93 0.53 11.17
N PHE A 272 17.50 -0.18 10.19
CA PHE A 272 18.48 0.40 9.26
C PHE A 272 17.90 1.50 8.35
N LEU A 273 16.59 1.51 8.11
CA LEU A 273 15.92 2.59 7.36
C LEU A 273 15.63 3.83 8.21
N LEU A 274 15.53 3.67 9.53
CA LEU A 274 15.20 4.73 10.49
C LEU A 274 16.46 5.46 11.02
N LEU A 275 17.61 4.77 11.03
CA LEU A 275 18.94 5.32 11.30
C LEU A 275 19.55 5.95 10.05
#